data_AF-A0A135VTS9-F1
#
_entry.id   AF-A0A135VTS9-F1
#
_cell.length_a   1.000
_cell.length_b   1.000
_cell.length_c   1.000
_cell.angle_alpha   90.00
_cell.angle_beta   90.00
_cell.angle_gamma   90.00
#
_symmetry.space_group_name_H-M   'P 1'
#
loop_
_entity.id
_entity.type
_entity.pdbx_description
1 polymer ?
#
loop_
_entity_poly.entity_id
_entity_poly.type
_entity_poly.pdbx_seq_one_letter_code
_entity_poly.pdbx_strand_id
1 'polypeptide(L)' 'MTLTSKFKKDLTTLRSAVDGSFYLDVKNPKLFKKVRKYYENEGVVFSGDPLDDYDILIDCLAEDLETVEAA' A
#
# COMPACT_ATOMS: atom_id res chain seq x y z
N MET A 1 -8.48 -7.39 9.58
CA MET A 1 -7.22 -8.13 9.35
C MET A 1 -6.20 -7.08 9.03
N THR A 2 -5.05 -7.02 9.71
CA THR A 2 -4.04 -6.00 9.42
C THR A 2 -3.42 -6.20 8.04
N LEU A 3 -2.96 -5.10 7.41
CA LEU A 3 -2.25 -5.13 6.13
C LEU A 3 -1.13 -6.20 6.15
N THR A 4 -0.34 -6.22 7.23
CA THR A 4 0.80 -7.13 7.40
C THR A 4 0.41 -8.60 7.49
N SER A 5 -0.77 -8.91 8.01
CA SER A 5 -1.29 -10.29 8.01
C SER A 5 -1.79 -10.70 6.63
N LYS A 6 -2.44 -9.78 5.90
CA LYS A 6 -3.05 -10.06 4.59
C LYS A 6 -2.02 -10.15 3.46
N PHE A 7 -1.01 -9.27 3.48
CA PHE A 7 0.03 -9.16 2.46
C PHE A 7 1.39 -9.66 2.94
N LYS A 8 1.43 -10.57 3.93
CA LYS A 8 2.67 -11.05 4.58
C LYS A 8 3.77 -11.48 3.59
N LYS A 9 3.41 -12.10 2.47
CA LYS A 9 4.36 -12.54 1.43
C LYS A 9 4.87 -11.41 0.54
N ASP A 10 4.08 -10.36 0.41
CA ASP A 10 4.33 -9.21 -0.46
C ASP A 10 4.87 -8.01 0.33
N LEU A 11 4.99 -8.11 1.65
CA LEU A 11 5.44 -7.01 2.53
C LEU A 11 6.76 -6.39 2.12
N THR A 12 7.74 -7.21 1.73
CA THR A 12 9.03 -6.71 1.24
C THR A 12 8.86 -5.84 0.00
N THR A 13 7.96 -6.24 -0.90
CA THR A 13 7.63 -5.46 -2.11
C THR A 13 6.93 -4.15 -1.74
N LEU A 14 5.99 -4.19 -0.80
CA LEU A 14 5.28 -2.99 -0.35
C LEU A 14 6.24 -1.99 0.31
N ARG A 15 7.14 -2.47 1.17
CA ARG A 15 8.20 -1.66 1.79
C ARG A 15 9.09 -0.98 0.75
N SER A 16 9.57 -1.73 -0.25
CA SER A 16 10.37 -1.13 -1.32
C SER A 16 9.60 -0.11 -2.16
N ALA A 17 8.28 -0.26 -2.30
CA ALA A 17 7.47 0.74 -2.98
C ALA A 17 7.30 2.01 -2.14
N VAL A 18 7.06 1.87 -0.83
CA VAL A 18 6.98 3.00 0.11
C VAL A 18 8.30 3.76 0.24
N ASP A 19 9.42 3.03 0.24
CA ASP A 19 10.78 3.60 0.25
C ASP A 19 11.12 4.39 -1.03
N GLY A 20 10.26 4.33 -2.06
CA GLY A 20 10.48 5.00 -3.34
C GLY A 20 11.46 4.26 -4.25
N SER A 21 11.84 3.02 -3.92
CA SER A 21 12.71 2.21 -4.77
C SER A 21 12.07 1.85 -6.12
N PHE A 22 10.74 1.74 -6.18
CA PHE A 22 9.98 1.56 -7.43
C PHE A 22 8.49 1.90 -7.27
N TYR A 23 7.82 2.13 -8.39
CA TYR A 23 6.37 2.31 -8.43
C TYR A 23 5.63 0.97 -8.37
N LEU A 24 4.76 0.80 -7.37
CA LEU A 24 4.07 -0.47 -7.11
C LEU A 24 3.14 -0.87 -8.26
N ASP A 25 2.46 0.10 -8.87
CA ASP A 25 1.56 -0.07 -10.01
C ASP A 25 2.32 -0.46 -11.29
N VAL A 26 3.52 0.07 -11.50
CA VAL A 26 4.38 -0.26 -12.66
C VAL A 26 4.99 -1.65 -12.50
N LYS A 27 5.57 -1.95 -11.33
CA LYS A 27 6.29 -3.21 -11.12
C LYS A 27 5.33 -4.37 -10.88
N ASN A 28 4.33 -4.16 -10.02
CA ASN A 28 3.38 -5.17 -9.59
C ASN A 28 1.92 -4.66 -9.70
N PRO A 29 1.38 -4.45 -10.93
CA PRO A 29 0.03 -3.91 -11.14
C PRO A 29 -1.08 -4.74 -10.50
N LYS A 30 -0.88 -6.06 -10.38
CA LYS A 30 -1.84 -6.96 -9.70
C LYS A 30 -1.87 -6.75 -8.19
N LEU A 31 -0.72 -6.47 -7.58
CA LEU A 31 -0.60 -6.22 -6.15
C LEU A 31 -1.19 -4.85 -5.82
N PHE A 32 -0.85 -3.82 -6.60
CA PHE A 32 -1.43 -2.48 -6.48
C PHE A 32 -2.97 -2.51 -6.44
N LYS A 33 -3.61 -3.18 -7.41
CA LYS A 33 -5.08 -3.31 -7.43
C LYS A 33 -5.66 -4.01 -6.19
N LYS A 34 -4.94 -4.96 -5.59
CA LYS A 34 -5.38 -5.64 -4.37
C LYS A 34 -5.23 -4.77 -3.13
N VAL A 35 -4.14 -4.02 -3.03
CA VAL A 35 -3.85 -3.12 -1.90
C VAL A 35 -4.80 -1.93 -1.92
N ARG A 36 -5.03 -1.32 -3.09
CA ARG A 36 -6.03 -0.26 -3.25
C ARG A 36 -7.41 -0.72 -2.77
N LYS A 37 -7.86 -1.87 -3.27
CA LYS A 37 -9.13 -2.46 -2.84
C LYS A 37 -9.18 -2.82 -1.36
N TYR A 38 -8.04 -3.14 -0.75
CA TYR A 38 -7.97 -3.37 0.69
C TYR A 38 -8.24 -2.08 1.46
N TYR A 39 -7.55 -0.99 1.11
CA TYR A 39 -7.76 0.31 1.75
C TYR A 39 -9.14 0.90 1.47
N GLU A 40 -9.67 0.74 0.25
CA GLU A 40 -11.07 1.09 -0.08
C GLU A 40 -12.05 0.34 0.85
N ASN A 41 -11.76 -0.91 1.19
CA ASN A 41 -12.61 -1.72 2.07
C ASN A 41 -12.46 -1.36 3.56
N GLU A 42 -11.28 -0.88 3.96
CA GLU A 42 -11.03 -0.34 5.31
C GLU A 42 -11.65 1.06 5.49
N GLY A 43 -12.10 1.71 4.42
CA GLY A 43 -12.79 3.00 4.44
C GLY A 43 -11.95 4.19 3.95
N VAL A 44 -10.77 3.94 3.37
CA VAL A 44 -9.95 4.96 2.73
C VAL A 44 -10.68 5.48 1.48
N VAL A 45 -10.85 6.80 1.42
CA VAL A 45 -11.47 7.47 0.28
C VAL A 45 -10.37 7.96 -0.65
N PHE A 46 -10.30 7.35 -1.82
CA PHE A 46 -9.46 7.76 -2.93
C PHE A 46 -10.11 8.94 -3.67
N SER A 47 -9.30 9.88 -4.15
CA SER A 47 -9.77 11.08 -4.84
C SER A 47 -10.21 10.80 -6.29
N GLY A 48 -9.76 9.68 -6.86
CA GLY A 48 -10.06 9.25 -8.21
C GLY A 48 -9.08 9.78 -9.26
N ASP A 49 -8.13 10.63 -8.86
CA ASP A 49 -6.98 10.97 -9.69
C ASP A 49 -5.88 9.89 -9.49
N PRO A 50 -5.28 9.38 -10.58
CA PRO A 50 -4.29 8.30 -10.46
C PRO A 50 -3.04 8.65 -9.66
N LEU A 51 -2.59 9.91 -9.68
CA LEU A 51 -1.39 10.33 -8.95
C LEU A 51 -1.71 10.52 -7.48
N ASP A 52 -2.78 11.24 -7.19
CA ASP A 52 -3.23 11.50 -5.82
C ASP A 52 -3.64 10.21 -5.11
N ASP A 53 -4.33 9.29 -5.81
CA ASP A 53 -4.66 7.97 -5.28
C ASP A 53 -3.42 7.14 -4.97
N TYR A 54 -2.34 7.32 -5.74
CA TYR A 54 -1.08 6.63 -5.50
C TYR A 54 -0.40 7.17 -4.24
N ASP A 55 -0.31 8.49 -4.10
CA ASP A 55 0.23 9.14 -2.89
C ASP A 55 -0.54 8.70 -1.64
N ILE A 56 -1.88 8.78 -1.65
CA ILE A 56 -2.74 8.31 -0.54
C ILE A 56 -2.44 6.85 -0.19
N LEU A 57 -2.33 5.98 -1.20
CA LEU A 57 -2.06 4.56 -0.99
C LEU A 57 -0.69 4.31 -0.36
N ILE A 58 0.33 5.04 -0.79
CA ILE A 58 1.70 4.94 -0.26
C ILE A 58 1.77 5.47 1.18
N ASP A 59 1.12 6.59 1.49
CA ASP A 59 1.01 7.12 2.85
C ASP A 59 0.37 6.10 3.79
N CYS A 60 -0.81 5.56 3.45
CA CYS A 60 -1.46 4.54 4.27
C CYS A 60 -0.60 3.28 4.44
N LEU A 61 0.10 2.86 3.38
CA LEU A 61 1.05 1.75 3.45
C LEU A 61 2.20 2.05 4.41
N ALA A 62 2.76 3.26 4.35
CA ALA A 62 3.86 3.68 5.22
C ALA A 62 3.43 3.65 6.69
N GLU A 63 2.26 4.21 7.01
CA GLU A 63 1.70 4.21 8.37
C GLU A 63 1.50 2.79 8.92
N ASP A 64 0.89 1.89 8.13
CA ASP A 64 0.70 0.48 8.49
C ASP A 64 2.03 -0.26 8.69
N LEU A 65 3.02 0.03 7.85
CA LEU A 65 4.33 -0.63 7.91
C LEU A 65 5.18 -0.13 9.08
N GLU A 66 5.15 1.18 9.36
CA GLU A 66 5.84 1.81 10.48
C GLU A 66 5.27 1.35 11.82
N THR A 67 3.95 1.23 11.93
CA THR A 67 3.26 0.72 13.13
C THR A 67 3.74 -0.68 13.53
N VAL A 68 4.17 -1.50 12.56
CA VAL A 68 4.72 -2.84 12.83
C VAL A 68 6.20 -2.84 13.23
N GLU A 69 6.98 -1.83 12.81
CA GLU A 69 8.40 -1.74 13.22
C GLU A 69 8.58 -1.08 14.60
N ALA A 70 7.58 -0.33 15.07
CA ALA A 70 7.59 0.30 16.40
C ALA A 70 7.09 -0.62 17.55
N ALA A 71 6.65 -1.85 17.26
CA ALA A 71 6.00 -2.77 18.21
C ALA A 71 6.87 -3.96 18.64
#